data_AF-A0AA38MSG7-F1
#
_entry.id   AF-A0AA38MSG7-F1
#
_cell.length_a   1.000
_cell.length_b   1.000
_cell.length_c   1.000
_cell.angle_alpha   90.00
_cell.angle_beta   90.00
_cell.angle_gamma   90.00
#
_symmetry.space_group_name_H-M   'P 1'
#
loop_
_entity.id
_entity.type
_entity.pdbx_description
1 polymer ?
#
loop_
_entity_poly.entity_id
_entity_poly.type
_entity_poly.pdbx_seq_one_letter_code
_entity_poly.pdbx_strand_id
1 'polypeptide(L)'
;MKVSEDQKSCLIEFMQRNAKLLSGKFSSEFTKVDARNLWMKLAEELNSLPGPGRDWKSWRKTWQDLRMRTKQKAAKNLKETKKTGGGTADIQPLNRLEKDIATLISPMAIRGLNVPQPVVTWGSTETPSHEISSNEPSTSADVRFHVSPPISPSSVNSCDGFRTENSYSPPTSHRKLPSKSQTAPTPVTNVPVVSKRQKRLRASHDEYASYLKKKLEIKEGYYKEKLEVLRNQSKEVQSIAAALNNIANALLTLKP
;
A
#
# COMPACT_ATOMS: atom_id res chain seq x y z
N MET A 1 -0.48 13.11 -34.64
CA MET A 1 -1.57 12.21 -35.08
C MET A 1 -2.41 11.77 -33.89
N LYS A 2 -3.74 11.92 -33.98
CA LYS A 2 -4.69 11.46 -32.95
C LYS A 2 -4.97 9.96 -33.16
N VAL A 3 -5.22 9.23 -32.06
CA VAL A 3 -5.63 7.81 -32.12
C VAL A 3 -7.02 7.73 -32.74
N SER A 4 -7.22 6.80 -33.67
CA SER A 4 -8.51 6.58 -34.35
C SER A 4 -9.59 6.09 -33.37
N GLU A 5 -10.86 6.32 -33.68
CA GLU A 5 -11.98 5.86 -32.85
C GLU A 5 -12.04 4.31 -32.82
N ASP A 6 -11.75 3.65 -33.93
CA ASP A 6 -11.71 2.19 -34.04
C ASP A 6 -10.59 1.61 -33.17
N GLN A 7 -9.41 2.24 -33.19
CA GLN A 7 -8.29 1.86 -32.33
C GLN A 7 -8.63 2.04 -30.84
N LYS A 8 -9.37 3.09 -30.46
CA LYS A 8 -9.83 3.26 -29.07
C LYS A 8 -10.83 2.18 -28.68
N SER A 9 -11.76 1.85 -29.56
CA SER A 9 -12.79 0.84 -29.32
C SER A 9 -12.16 -0.53 -29.10
N CYS A 10 -11.27 -0.96 -30.01
CA CYS A 10 -10.49 -2.20 -29.89
C CYS A 10 -9.68 -2.24 -28.58
N LEU A 11 -9.02 -1.13 -28.22
CA LEU A 11 -8.27 -1.03 -26.96
C LEU A 11 -9.16 -1.25 -25.73
N ILE A 12 -10.35 -0.65 -25.69
CA ILE A 12 -11.28 -0.77 -24.56
C ILE A 12 -11.83 -2.19 -24.44
N GLU A 13 -12.24 -2.79 -25.56
CA GLU A 13 -12.72 -4.17 -25.60
C GLU A 13 -11.65 -5.17 -25.15
N PHE A 14 -10.40 -4.98 -25.56
CA PHE A 14 -9.30 -5.83 -25.11
C PHE A 14 -9.09 -5.72 -23.60
N MET A 15 -9.21 -4.52 -23.03
CA MET A 15 -9.13 -4.31 -21.58
C MET A 15 -10.28 -4.98 -20.82
N GLN A 16 -11.49 -4.97 -21.39
CA GLN A 16 -12.66 -5.66 -20.83
C GLN A 16 -12.45 -7.18 -20.78
N ARG A 17 -11.91 -7.77 -21.85
CA ARG A 17 -11.63 -9.22 -21.91
C ARG A 17 -10.49 -9.63 -20.97
N ASN A 18 -9.56 -8.72 -20.66
CA ASN A 18 -8.36 -9.00 -19.86
C ASN A 18 -8.38 -8.31 -18.49
N ALA A 19 -9.27 -8.76 -17.60
CA ALA A 19 -9.43 -8.18 -16.25
C ALA A 19 -8.13 -8.18 -15.41
N LYS A 20 -7.27 -9.20 -15.54
CA LYS A 20 -5.96 -9.27 -14.86
C LYS A 20 -5.03 -8.12 -15.31
N LEU A 21 -5.01 -7.81 -16.61
CA LEU A 21 -4.24 -6.71 -17.19
C LEU A 21 -4.78 -5.34 -16.74
N LEU A 22 -6.11 -5.21 -16.73
CA LEU A 22 -6.82 -4.01 -16.30
C LEU A 22 -6.59 -3.66 -14.83
N SER A 23 -6.59 -4.68 -13.96
CA SER A 23 -6.39 -4.54 -12.52
C SER A 23 -4.98 -4.01 -12.19
N GLY A 24 -3.98 -4.42 -12.97
CA GLY A 24 -2.58 -4.05 -12.74
C GLY A 24 -1.96 -4.69 -11.50
N LYS A 25 -2.68 -5.63 -10.85
CA LYS A 25 -2.20 -6.42 -9.73
C LYS A 25 -1.52 -7.68 -10.26
N PHE A 26 -0.25 -7.86 -9.91
CA PHE A 26 0.51 -9.07 -10.25
C PHE A 26 0.32 -10.12 -9.16
N SER A 27 0.23 -11.38 -9.57
CA SER A 27 0.10 -12.56 -8.72
C SER A 27 1.09 -13.63 -9.20
N SER A 28 1.21 -14.78 -8.52
CA SER A 28 2.04 -15.88 -9.04
C SER A 28 1.53 -16.37 -10.40
N GLU A 29 0.22 -16.32 -10.64
CA GLU A 29 -0.42 -16.67 -11.92
C GLU A 29 -0.34 -15.59 -13.01
N PHE A 30 0.00 -14.34 -12.64
CA PHE A 30 0.03 -13.23 -13.59
C PHE A 30 1.22 -12.33 -13.32
N THR A 31 2.26 -12.54 -14.11
CA THR A 31 3.54 -11.89 -13.95
C THR A 31 3.66 -10.63 -14.81
N LYS A 32 4.75 -9.88 -14.59
CA LYS A 32 5.10 -8.74 -15.44
C LYS A 32 5.38 -9.14 -16.89
N VAL A 33 5.84 -10.38 -17.11
CA VAL A 33 6.12 -10.91 -18.45
C VAL A 33 4.79 -11.15 -19.17
N ASP A 34 3.82 -11.77 -18.51
CA ASP A 34 2.49 -12.02 -19.08
C ASP A 34 1.79 -10.71 -19.47
N ALA A 35 1.85 -9.71 -18.58
CA ALA A 35 1.31 -8.40 -18.88
C ALA A 35 2.00 -7.74 -20.09
N ARG A 36 3.32 -7.87 -20.22
CA ARG A 36 4.06 -7.34 -21.38
C ARG A 36 3.60 -8.04 -22.67
N ASN A 37 3.47 -9.37 -22.65
CA ASN A 37 3.05 -10.14 -23.81
C ASN A 37 1.64 -9.75 -24.27
N LEU A 38 0.70 -9.55 -23.32
CA LEU A 38 -0.64 -9.05 -23.64
C LEU A 38 -0.60 -7.64 -24.26
N TRP A 39 0.25 -6.75 -23.74
CA TRP A 39 0.42 -5.42 -24.34
C TRP A 39 1.03 -5.45 -25.74
N MET A 40 1.95 -6.39 -26.01
CA MET A 40 2.53 -6.58 -27.34
C MET A 40 1.49 -7.11 -28.32
N LYS A 41 0.74 -8.16 -27.95
CA LYS A 41 -0.35 -8.69 -28.77
C LYS A 41 -1.38 -7.62 -29.11
N LEU A 42 -1.80 -6.84 -28.12
CA LEU A 42 -2.72 -5.72 -28.33
C LEU A 42 -2.13 -4.65 -29.27
N ALA A 43 -0.83 -4.37 -29.19
CA ALA A 43 -0.20 -3.40 -30.07
C ALA A 43 -0.22 -3.87 -31.53
N GLU A 44 0.00 -5.16 -31.79
CA GLU A 44 -0.12 -5.75 -33.12
C GLU A 44 -1.55 -5.65 -33.66
N GLU A 45 -2.55 -6.02 -32.84
CA GLU A 45 -3.97 -5.88 -33.20
C GLU A 45 -4.32 -4.41 -33.53
N LEU A 46 -3.90 -3.45 -32.71
CA LEU A 46 -4.19 -2.02 -32.92
C LEU A 46 -3.46 -1.41 -34.12
N ASN A 47 -2.25 -1.88 -34.42
CA ASN A 47 -1.46 -1.40 -35.56
C ASN A 47 -1.96 -1.99 -36.89
N SER A 48 -2.74 -3.08 -36.85
CA SER A 48 -3.43 -3.60 -38.04
C SER A 48 -4.64 -2.76 -38.47
N LEU A 49 -5.19 -1.95 -37.54
CA LEU A 49 -6.30 -1.04 -37.79
C LEU A 49 -5.83 0.28 -38.43
N PRO A 50 -6.68 0.95 -39.23
CA PRO A 50 -6.34 2.25 -39.82
C PRO A 50 -6.08 3.31 -38.73
N GLY A 51 -4.87 3.86 -38.71
CA GLY A 51 -4.47 4.88 -37.75
C GLY A 51 -2.97 4.95 -37.50
N PRO A 52 -2.53 5.72 -36.48
CA PRO A 52 -1.12 5.77 -36.10
C PRO A 52 -0.66 4.43 -35.52
N GLY A 53 0.40 3.86 -36.11
CA GLY A 53 1.13 2.74 -35.52
C GLY A 53 1.92 3.18 -34.28
N ARG A 54 1.87 2.39 -33.21
CA ARG A 54 2.59 2.69 -31.96
C ARG A 54 3.14 1.42 -31.30
N ASP A 55 4.20 1.60 -30.53
CA ASP A 55 4.73 0.56 -29.65
C ASP A 55 3.78 0.24 -28.49
N TRP A 56 3.90 -0.98 -27.96
CA TRP A 56 3.14 -1.44 -26.79
C TRP A 56 3.25 -0.51 -25.57
N LYS A 57 4.40 0.12 -25.35
CA LYS A 57 4.60 1.11 -24.27
C LYS A 57 3.74 2.35 -24.48
N SER A 58 3.67 2.82 -25.73
CA SER A 58 2.88 3.97 -26.13
C SER A 58 1.38 3.67 -26.07
N TRP A 59 0.97 2.46 -26.42
CA TRP A 59 -0.41 2.00 -26.23
C TRP A 59 -0.79 1.90 -24.75
N ARG A 60 0.10 1.37 -23.92
CA ARG A 60 -0.09 1.37 -22.46
C ARG A 60 -0.26 2.78 -21.88
N LYS A 61 0.57 3.74 -22.31
CA LYS A 61 0.42 5.14 -21.93
C LYS A 61 -0.91 5.72 -22.41
N THR A 62 -1.29 5.42 -23.66
CA THR A 62 -2.56 5.86 -24.24
C THR A 62 -3.76 5.39 -23.40
N TRP A 63 -3.75 4.14 -22.96
CA TRP A 63 -4.74 3.60 -22.04
C TRP A 63 -4.78 4.34 -20.70
N GLN A 64 -3.61 4.59 -20.09
CA GLN A 64 -3.52 5.35 -18.84
C GLN A 64 -4.10 6.76 -18.99
N ASP A 65 -3.78 7.45 -20.08
CA ASP A 65 -4.27 8.79 -20.37
C ASP A 65 -5.80 8.79 -20.58
N LEU A 66 -6.35 7.82 -21.33
CA LEU A 66 -7.79 7.64 -21.52
C LEU A 66 -8.52 7.41 -20.20
N ARG A 67 -7.99 6.51 -19.37
CA ARG A 67 -8.51 6.22 -18.03
C ARG A 67 -8.51 7.47 -17.14
N MET A 68 -7.40 8.20 -17.13
CA MET A 68 -7.24 9.41 -16.31
C MET A 68 -8.22 10.51 -16.73
N ARG A 69 -8.31 10.79 -18.03
CA ARG A 69 -9.21 11.82 -18.58
C ARG A 69 -10.66 11.50 -18.29
N THR A 70 -11.06 10.25 -18.52
CA THR A 70 -12.42 9.76 -18.22
C THR A 70 -12.74 9.94 -16.74
N LYS A 71 -11.83 9.53 -15.85
CA LYS A 71 -12.00 9.69 -14.40
C LYS A 71 -12.16 11.16 -14.00
N GLN A 72 -11.32 12.05 -14.52
CA GLN A 72 -11.37 13.48 -14.22
C GLN A 72 -12.70 14.10 -14.69
N LYS A 73 -13.14 13.77 -15.90
CA LYS A 73 -14.40 14.25 -16.46
C LYS A 73 -15.60 13.75 -15.65
N ALA A 74 -15.64 12.45 -15.33
CA ALA A 74 -16.69 11.86 -14.50
C ALA A 74 -16.74 12.49 -13.09
N ALA A 75 -15.58 12.69 -12.46
CA ALA A 75 -15.49 13.33 -11.15
C ALA A 75 -15.92 14.81 -11.17
N LYS A 76 -15.57 15.56 -12.22
CA LYS A 76 -16.03 16.94 -12.43
C LYS A 76 -17.55 16.98 -12.53
N ASN A 77 -18.15 16.15 -13.39
CA ASN A 77 -19.61 16.09 -13.53
C ASN A 77 -20.30 15.75 -12.21
N LEU A 78 -19.77 14.77 -11.46
CA LEU A 78 -20.32 14.41 -10.15
C LEU A 78 -20.25 15.59 -9.15
N LYS A 79 -19.15 16.35 -9.16
CA LYS A 79 -19.02 17.55 -8.33
C LYS A 79 -20.05 18.60 -8.71
N GLU A 80 -20.23 18.88 -10.00
CA GLU A 80 -21.23 19.85 -10.48
C GLU A 80 -22.66 19.42 -10.10
N THR A 81 -23.01 18.13 -10.23
CA THR A 81 -24.33 17.62 -9.81
C THR A 81 -24.60 17.72 -8.31
N LYS A 82 -23.54 17.80 -7.48
CA LYS A 82 -23.64 17.93 -6.03
C LYS A 82 -23.64 19.38 -5.54
N LYS A 83 -23.39 20.36 -6.42
CA LYS A 83 -23.44 21.77 -6.03
C LYS A 83 -24.90 22.18 -5.84
N THR A 84 -25.26 22.51 -4.61
CA THR A 84 -26.52 23.16 -4.25
C THR A 84 -26.29 24.67 -4.20
N GLY A 85 -26.50 25.34 -5.32
CA GLY A 85 -26.46 26.79 -5.46
C GLY A 85 -27.05 27.16 -6.81
N GLY A 86 -27.77 28.27 -6.92
CA GLY A 86 -28.60 28.64 -8.09
C GLY A 86 -27.87 28.95 -9.41
N GLY A 87 -26.62 28.49 -9.58
CA GLY A 87 -25.87 28.61 -10.82
C GLY A 87 -26.12 27.43 -11.77
N THR A 88 -25.90 27.64 -13.07
CA THR A 88 -25.97 26.57 -14.06
C THR A 88 -24.82 25.59 -13.90
N ALA A 89 -25.09 24.29 -13.97
CA ALA A 89 -24.07 23.26 -13.87
C ALA A 89 -23.34 23.07 -15.21
N ASP A 90 -22.01 23.21 -15.24
CA ASP A 90 -21.17 22.88 -16.41
C ASP A 90 -20.92 21.37 -16.48
N ILE A 91 -21.94 20.62 -16.89
CA ILE A 91 -21.87 19.17 -17.07
C ILE A 91 -21.42 18.84 -18.49
N GLN A 92 -20.31 18.12 -18.61
CA GLN A 92 -19.76 17.69 -19.89
C GLN A 92 -20.08 16.20 -20.10
N PRO A 93 -21.06 15.81 -20.94
CA PRO A 93 -21.50 14.43 -21.05
C PRO A 93 -20.35 13.50 -21.50
N LEU A 94 -20.27 12.32 -20.88
CA LEU A 94 -19.30 11.28 -21.25
C LEU A 94 -19.70 10.69 -22.61
N ASN A 95 -18.75 10.58 -23.53
CA ASN A 95 -18.94 9.88 -24.81
C ASN A 95 -19.14 8.37 -24.57
N ARG A 96 -19.66 7.62 -25.56
CA ARG A 96 -19.91 6.17 -25.47
C ARG A 96 -18.69 5.41 -24.93
N LEU A 97 -17.53 5.61 -25.54
CA LEU A 97 -16.27 4.99 -25.11
C LEU A 97 -15.83 5.42 -23.71
N GLU A 98 -16.09 6.69 -23.33
CA GLU A 98 -15.78 7.18 -21.98
C GLU A 98 -16.71 6.57 -20.93
N LYS A 99 -17.98 6.31 -21.28
CA LYS A 99 -18.91 5.58 -20.42
C LYS A 99 -18.43 4.15 -20.20
N ASP A 100 -17.99 3.46 -21.25
CA ASP A 100 -17.45 2.09 -21.16
C ASP A 100 -16.17 2.03 -20.32
N ILE A 101 -15.32 3.05 -20.40
CA ILE A 101 -14.15 3.17 -19.51
C ILE A 101 -14.60 3.46 -18.07
N ALA A 102 -15.61 4.30 -17.88
CA ALA A 102 -16.11 4.66 -16.55
C ALA A 102 -16.79 3.48 -15.84
N THR A 103 -17.46 2.57 -16.56
CA THR A 103 -17.98 1.32 -16.00
C THR A 103 -16.86 0.34 -15.65
N LEU A 104 -15.79 0.32 -16.45
CA LEU A 104 -14.62 -0.53 -16.23
C LEU A 104 -13.79 -0.11 -15.01
N ILE A 105 -13.74 1.19 -14.72
CA ILE A 105 -13.08 1.73 -13.54
C ILE A 105 -14.03 1.57 -12.34
N SER A 106 -13.55 1.00 -11.24
CA SER A 106 -14.36 0.88 -10.01
C SER A 106 -15.02 2.23 -9.64
N PRO A 107 -16.33 2.28 -9.37
CA PRO A 107 -17.04 3.49 -8.96
C PRO A 107 -16.40 4.18 -7.74
N MET A 108 -15.76 3.42 -6.84
CA MET A 108 -15.00 3.96 -5.71
C MET A 108 -13.84 4.85 -6.15
N ALA A 109 -13.18 4.53 -7.27
CA ALA A 109 -12.10 5.35 -7.81
C ALA A 109 -12.60 6.68 -8.39
N ILE A 110 -13.91 6.81 -8.65
CA ILE A 110 -14.55 8.03 -9.13
C ILE A 110 -15.18 8.82 -7.97
N ARG A 111 -15.86 8.13 -7.04
CA ARG A 111 -16.61 8.76 -5.93
C ARG A 111 -15.75 9.06 -4.69
N GLY A 112 -14.62 8.38 -4.51
CA GLY A 112 -13.89 8.35 -3.23
C GLY A 112 -14.54 7.41 -2.22
N LEU A 113 -13.80 7.06 -1.15
CA LEU A 113 -14.37 6.34 0.00
C LEU A 113 -15.43 7.23 0.65
N ASN A 114 -16.69 6.77 0.66
CA ASN A 114 -17.75 7.40 1.43
C ASN A 114 -17.54 7.03 2.91
N VAL A 115 -16.62 7.72 3.58
CA VAL A 115 -16.53 7.69 5.04
C VAL A 115 -17.65 8.60 5.53
N PRO A 116 -18.63 8.09 6.31
CA PRO A 116 -19.63 8.94 6.93
C PRO A 116 -18.91 10.03 7.69
N GLN A 117 -19.14 11.29 7.32
CA GLN A 117 -18.56 12.39 8.08
C GLN A 117 -19.23 12.41 9.45
N PRO A 118 -18.46 12.51 10.55
CA PRO A 118 -19.06 12.72 11.86
C PRO A 118 -19.82 14.05 11.81
N VAL A 119 -21.14 13.97 11.99
CA VAL A 119 -21.98 15.15 12.18
C VAL A 119 -21.56 15.78 13.49
N VAL A 120 -20.88 16.92 13.41
CA VAL A 120 -20.60 17.76 14.58
C VAL A 120 -21.83 18.63 14.76
N THR A 121 -22.75 18.21 15.64
CA THR A 121 -23.81 19.10 16.13
C THR A 121 -23.14 20.13 17.05
N TRP A 122 -22.96 21.35 16.56
CA TRP A 122 -22.60 22.47 17.42
C TRP A 122 -23.83 22.82 18.25
N GLY A 123 -23.93 22.23 19.44
CA GLY A 123 -24.96 22.56 20.40
C GLY A 123 -24.72 23.96 20.92
N SER A 124 -25.58 24.90 20.54
CA SER A 124 -25.71 26.18 21.21
C SER A 124 -26.07 25.92 22.66
N THR A 125 -25.21 26.36 23.56
CA THR A 125 -25.43 26.34 25.00
C THR A 125 -26.58 27.28 25.32
N GLU A 126 -27.78 26.74 25.47
CA GLU A 126 -28.79 27.36 26.31
C GLU A 126 -28.71 26.67 27.66
N THR A 127 -28.16 27.39 28.63
CA THR A 127 -28.22 27.08 30.06
C THR A 127 -29.66 27.08 30.54
N PRO A 128 -30.07 26.04 31.29
CA PRO A 128 -31.01 26.25 32.37
C PRO A 128 -30.37 25.77 33.68
N SER A 129 -30.20 26.72 34.60
CA SER A 129 -30.02 26.45 36.02
C SER A 129 -31.21 25.64 36.54
N HIS A 130 -30.97 24.51 37.20
CA HIS A 130 -31.71 24.13 38.41
C HIS A 130 -31.00 23.00 39.19
N GLU A 131 -31.08 23.14 40.50
CA GLU A 131 -30.35 22.45 41.56
C GLU A 131 -30.74 21.00 41.86
N ILE A 132 -29.75 20.26 42.39
CA ILE A 132 -29.75 19.19 43.41
C ILE A 132 -30.75 18.02 43.26
N SER A 133 -30.22 16.79 43.16
CA SER A 133 -30.47 15.72 44.15
C SER A 133 -29.67 14.45 43.85
N SER A 134 -29.12 13.88 44.92
CA SER A 134 -28.36 12.63 45.03
C SER A 134 -29.11 11.41 44.49
N ASN A 135 -28.37 10.44 43.92
CA ASN A 135 -28.36 9.03 44.37
C ASN A 135 -27.48 8.15 43.45
N GLU A 136 -26.51 7.47 44.08
CA GLU A 136 -25.83 6.24 43.64
C GLU A 136 -26.86 5.11 43.42
N PRO A 137 -26.60 4.13 42.52
CA PRO A 137 -25.99 2.91 43.03
C PRO A 137 -25.04 2.16 42.08
N SER A 138 -23.97 1.67 42.68
CA SER A 138 -23.19 0.47 42.38
C SER A 138 -23.93 -0.62 41.60
N THR A 139 -23.31 -1.16 40.54
CA THR A 139 -23.50 -2.57 40.15
C THR A 139 -22.23 -3.13 39.52
N SER A 140 -21.69 -4.13 40.20
CA SER A 140 -20.61 -5.03 39.80
C SER A 140 -21.06 -5.95 38.66
N ALA A 141 -20.21 -6.14 37.64
CA ALA A 141 -20.33 -7.28 36.74
C ALA A 141 -18.95 -7.69 36.19
N ASP A 142 -18.49 -8.82 36.72
CA ASP A 142 -17.40 -9.68 36.26
C ASP A 142 -17.54 -10.02 34.77
N VAL A 143 -16.46 -9.86 33.98
CA VAL A 143 -16.37 -10.44 32.63
C VAL A 143 -15.11 -11.30 32.54
N ARG A 144 -15.35 -12.61 32.64
CA ARG A 144 -14.39 -13.71 32.56
C ARG A 144 -13.89 -13.88 31.11
N PHE A 145 -12.58 -13.79 30.91
CA PHE A 145 -11.93 -14.07 29.63
C PHE A 145 -11.83 -15.59 29.36
N HIS A 146 -12.40 -16.04 28.25
CA HIS A 146 -12.16 -17.38 27.70
C HIS A 146 -10.95 -17.32 26.75
N VAL A 147 -9.90 -18.07 27.08
CA VAL A 147 -8.76 -18.30 26.17
C VAL A 147 -8.81 -19.76 25.73
N SER A 148 -8.67 -19.99 24.42
CA SER A 148 -8.28 -21.28 23.85
C SER A 148 -7.10 -21.09 22.88
N PRO A 149 -6.23 -22.09 22.71
CA PRO A 149 -4.84 -21.87 22.30
C PRO A 149 -4.60 -22.10 20.80
N PRO A 150 -3.54 -21.51 20.20
CA PRO A 150 -2.97 -22.01 18.97
C PRO A 150 -1.55 -22.58 19.16
N ILE A 151 -1.48 -23.88 18.85
CA ILE A 151 -0.44 -24.63 18.12
C ILE A 151 0.89 -23.89 17.84
N SER A 152 1.97 -24.52 18.29
CA SER A 152 3.38 -24.16 18.12
C SER A 152 3.87 -24.04 16.67
N PRO A 153 4.79 -23.11 16.36
CA PRO A 153 5.53 -23.09 15.10
C PRO A 153 6.90 -23.79 15.23
N SER A 154 7.17 -24.72 14.33
CA SER A 154 8.48 -25.36 14.16
C SER A 154 9.38 -24.59 13.18
N SER A 155 10.57 -24.28 13.68
CA SER A 155 11.89 -24.25 13.03
C SER A 155 12.16 -23.28 11.86
N VAL A 156 12.97 -22.29 12.22
CA VAL A 156 13.83 -21.47 11.35
C VAL A 156 15.10 -22.25 10.97
N ASN A 157 15.54 -22.10 9.72
CA ASN A 157 16.95 -22.19 9.29
C ASN A 157 17.07 -21.16 8.14
N SER A 158 17.62 -19.97 8.38
CA SER A 158 19.04 -19.58 8.42
C SER A 158 19.72 -19.54 7.05
N CYS A 159 20.50 -18.47 6.93
CA CYS A 159 21.28 -17.90 5.83
C CYS A 159 21.98 -18.87 4.87
N ASP A 160 22.13 -18.44 3.60
CA ASP A 160 23.47 -18.11 3.11
C ASP A 160 23.43 -17.24 1.84
N GLY A 161 24.31 -16.26 1.81
CA GLY A 161 24.59 -15.45 0.63
C GLY A 161 25.68 -16.10 -0.21
N PHE A 162 25.54 -16.04 -1.53
CA PHE A 162 26.69 -16.18 -2.42
C PHE A 162 26.68 -15.10 -3.50
N ARG A 163 27.75 -14.31 -3.42
CA ARG A 163 28.32 -13.44 -4.42
C ARG A 163 29.05 -14.33 -5.42
N THR A 164 28.70 -14.26 -6.70
CA THR A 164 29.53 -14.81 -7.78
C THR A 164 30.03 -13.65 -8.64
N GLU A 165 31.34 -13.47 -8.59
CA GLU A 165 32.10 -12.84 -9.66
C GLU A 165 31.87 -13.63 -10.95
N ASN A 166 31.64 -12.94 -12.06
CA ASN A 166 32.10 -13.43 -13.34
C ASN A 166 32.49 -12.26 -14.23
N SER A 167 33.78 -12.24 -14.54
CA SER A 167 34.46 -11.39 -15.51
C SER A 167 33.99 -11.74 -16.92
N TYR A 168 33.55 -10.76 -17.69
CA TYR A 168 33.57 -10.83 -19.14
C TYR A 168 33.89 -9.44 -19.70
N SER A 169 35.08 -9.34 -20.29
CA SER A 169 35.61 -8.18 -20.99
C SER A 169 34.83 -7.91 -22.28
N PRO A 170 34.62 -6.64 -22.68
CA PRO A 170 34.05 -6.31 -23.97
C PRO A 170 35.11 -6.36 -25.09
N PRO A 171 34.79 -6.83 -26.30
CA PRO A 171 35.70 -6.74 -27.42
C PRO A 171 35.79 -5.30 -27.92
N THR A 172 37.04 -4.89 -28.12
CA THR A 172 37.50 -3.66 -28.77
C THR A 172 36.95 -3.55 -30.20
N SER A 173 36.27 -2.44 -30.49
CA SER A 173 36.07 -1.98 -31.87
C SER A 173 36.52 -0.53 -31.97
N HIS A 174 37.64 -0.34 -32.66
CA HIS A 174 38.26 0.93 -32.95
C HIS A 174 37.31 1.82 -33.78
N ARG A 175 36.98 3.01 -33.27
CA ARG A 175 36.62 4.13 -34.13
C ARG A 175 37.22 5.43 -33.57
N LYS A 176 38.23 5.92 -34.28
CA LYS A 176 38.93 7.20 -34.04
C LYS A 176 37.93 8.37 -34.09
N LEU A 177 38.03 9.28 -33.13
CA LEU A 177 37.66 10.69 -33.32
C LEU A 177 38.87 11.59 -32.96
N PRO A 178 39.09 12.69 -33.70
CA PRO A 178 40.31 13.48 -33.57
C PRO A 178 40.27 14.51 -32.43
N SER A 179 41.48 14.78 -31.95
CA SER A 179 41.95 15.78 -30.99
C SER A 179 41.56 17.23 -31.30
N LYS A 180 41.21 18.00 -30.25
CA LYS A 180 41.70 19.40 -30.09
C LYS A 180 41.67 19.89 -28.62
N SER A 181 42.88 20.13 -28.11
CA SER A 181 43.37 21.27 -27.29
C SER A 181 42.72 21.68 -25.95
N GLN A 182 43.50 21.39 -24.90
CA GLN A 182 43.83 22.11 -23.66
C GLN A 182 43.22 23.51 -23.39
N THR A 183 42.64 23.68 -22.20
CA THR A 183 42.73 24.88 -21.33
C THR A 183 42.66 24.49 -19.84
N ALA A 184 43.43 25.21 -19.01
CA ALA A 184 43.77 24.97 -17.60
C ALA A 184 42.59 25.00 -16.58
N PRO A 185 42.75 24.45 -15.37
CA PRO A 185 41.66 24.31 -14.39
C PRO A 185 41.55 25.53 -13.45
N THR A 186 40.35 26.08 -13.32
CA THR A 186 39.96 26.97 -12.21
C THR A 186 39.33 26.16 -11.06
N PRO A 187 39.52 26.56 -9.79
CA PRO A 187 38.97 25.82 -8.65
C PRO A 187 37.48 26.13 -8.51
N VAL A 188 36.65 25.23 -9.03
CA VAL A 188 35.19 25.28 -8.80
C VAL A 188 34.90 24.58 -7.49
N THR A 189 34.60 25.36 -6.44
CA THR A 189 34.03 24.89 -5.19
C THR A 189 32.65 24.28 -5.48
N ASN A 190 32.62 22.98 -5.76
CA ASN A 190 31.40 22.22 -5.97
C ASN A 190 30.70 22.01 -4.62
N VAL A 191 29.85 22.96 -4.23
CA VAL A 191 28.87 22.72 -3.18
C VAL A 191 27.79 21.81 -3.77
N PRO A 192 27.51 20.62 -3.22
CA PRO A 192 26.51 19.73 -3.78
C PRO A 192 25.12 20.29 -3.49
N VAL A 193 24.54 20.99 -4.48
CA VAL A 193 23.16 21.44 -4.44
C VAL A 193 22.25 20.22 -4.54
N VAL A 194 21.92 19.61 -3.40
CA VAL A 194 20.95 18.53 -3.31
C VAL A 194 19.60 19.04 -3.81
N SER A 195 19.16 18.50 -4.95
CA SER A 195 17.90 18.91 -5.59
C SER A 195 16.71 18.79 -4.63
N LYS A 196 15.73 19.71 -4.73
CA LYS A 196 14.50 19.70 -3.91
C LYS A 196 13.78 18.35 -3.95
N ARG A 197 13.89 17.61 -5.06
CA ARG A 197 13.35 16.26 -5.25
C ARG A 197 14.05 15.22 -4.38
N GLN A 198 15.38 15.29 -4.28
CA GLN A 198 16.17 14.37 -3.46
C GLN A 198 15.98 14.61 -1.96
N LYS A 199 15.76 15.86 -1.54
CA LYS A 199 15.38 16.18 -0.14
C LYS A 199 14.03 15.55 0.24
N ARG A 200 13.01 15.63 -0.62
CA ARG A 200 11.69 15.01 -0.38
C ARG A 200 11.76 13.48 -0.33
N LEU A 201 12.58 12.87 -1.18
CA LEU A 201 12.76 11.42 -1.19
C LEU A 201 13.47 10.93 0.09
N ARG A 202 14.49 11.67 0.55
CA ARG A 202 15.18 11.39 1.82
C ARG A 202 14.23 11.52 3.02
N ALA A 203 13.46 12.61 3.10
CA ALA A 203 12.48 12.80 4.18
C ALA A 203 11.48 11.65 4.27
N SER A 204 10.98 11.16 3.12
CA SER A 204 10.10 9.99 3.07
C SER A 204 10.80 8.70 3.50
N HIS A 205 12.10 8.53 3.18
CA HIS A 205 12.89 7.39 3.64
C HIS A 205 13.18 7.45 5.14
N ASP A 206 13.50 8.62 5.67
CA ASP A 206 13.80 8.83 7.09
C ASP A 206 12.53 8.60 7.94
N GLU A 207 11.38 9.07 7.45
CA GLU A 207 10.08 8.78 8.05
C GLU A 207 9.81 7.27 8.10
N TYR A 208 10.03 6.57 6.99
CA TYR A 208 9.86 5.12 6.93
C TYR A 208 10.84 4.36 7.85
N ALA A 209 12.09 4.80 7.93
CA ALA A 209 13.09 4.24 8.83
C ALA A 209 12.71 4.45 10.30
N SER A 210 12.21 5.63 10.67
CA SER A 210 11.73 5.92 12.02
C SER A 210 10.52 5.06 12.40
N TYR A 211 9.58 4.86 11.48
CA TYR A 211 8.44 3.97 11.65
C TYR A 211 8.89 2.53 11.90
N LEU A 212 9.84 2.02 11.11
CA LEU A 212 10.39 0.67 11.27
C LEU A 212 11.09 0.50 12.63
N LYS A 213 11.85 1.51 13.07
CA LYS A 213 12.50 1.48 14.38
C LYS A 213 11.48 1.43 15.52
N LYS A 214 10.45 2.28 15.48
CA LYS A 214 9.35 2.27 16.47
C LYS A 214 8.61 0.93 16.49
N LYS A 215 8.37 0.35 15.31
CA LYS A 215 7.75 -0.97 15.18
C LYS A 215 8.60 -2.08 15.80
N LEU A 216 9.93 -2.04 15.61
CA LEU A 216 10.85 -2.98 16.23
C LEU A 216 10.89 -2.83 17.75
N GLU A 217 10.92 -1.61 18.26
CA GLU A 217 10.92 -1.30 19.69
C GLU A 217 9.66 -1.82 20.39
N ILE A 218 8.48 -1.56 19.80
CA ILE A 218 7.21 -2.10 20.30
C ILE A 218 7.25 -3.64 20.32
N LYS A 219 7.81 -4.25 19.28
CA LYS A 219 7.91 -5.71 19.17
C LYS A 219 8.88 -6.27 20.24
N GLU A 220 10.02 -5.62 20.46
CA GLU A 220 10.99 -6.01 21.47
C GLU A 220 10.41 -5.89 22.88
N GLY A 221 9.73 -4.79 23.19
CA GLY A 221 9.01 -4.60 24.47
C GLY A 221 7.97 -5.70 24.72
N TYR A 222 7.15 -6.00 23.71
CA TYR A 222 6.15 -7.07 23.79
C TYR A 222 6.78 -8.44 24.14
N TYR A 223 7.88 -8.82 23.47
CA TYR A 223 8.51 -10.12 23.76
C TYR A 223 9.20 -10.15 25.11
N LYS A 224 9.75 -9.02 25.57
CA LYS A 224 10.36 -8.92 26.89
C LYS A 224 9.32 -9.15 27.99
N GLU A 225 8.19 -8.45 27.93
CA GLU A 225 7.08 -8.63 28.87
C GLU A 225 6.50 -10.05 28.80
N LYS A 226 6.32 -10.58 27.60
CA LYS A 226 5.82 -11.96 27.42
C LYS A 226 6.75 -13.00 28.07
N LEU A 227 8.06 -12.85 27.91
CA LEU A 227 9.03 -13.75 28.53
C LEU A 227 9.04 -13.62 30.05
N GLU A 228 8.82 -12.41 30.57
CA GLU A 228 8.71 -12.18 32.02
C GLU A 228 7.48 -12.85 32.62
N VAL A 229 6.31 -12.70 31.98
CA VAL A 229 5.08 -13.41 32.38
C VAL A 229 5.29 -14.92 32.40
N LEU A 230 5.90 -15.49 31.35
CA LEU A 230 6.18 -16.92 31.28
C LEU A 230 7.16 -17.39 32.36
N ARG A 231 8.18 -16.58 32.69
CA ARG A 231 9.11 -16.89 33.78
C ARG A 231 8.43 -16.87 35.13
N ASN A 232 7.55 -15.90 35.38
CA ASN A 232 6.81 -15.80 36.64
C ASN A 232 5.86 -16.99 36.82
N GLN A 233 5.09 -17.35 35.77
CA GLN A 233 4.27 -18.56 35.78
C GLN A 233 5.10 -19.82 36.06
N SER A 234 6.29 -19.94 35.46
CA SER A 234 7.19 -21.07 35.72
C SER A 234 7.64 -21.14 37.19
N LYS A 235 7.99 -19.99 37.80
CA LYS A 235 8.34 -19.93 39.23
C LYS A 235 7.17 -20.32 40.14
N GLU A 236 5.97 -19.87 39.83
CA GLU A 236 4.76 -20.22 40.59
C GLU A 236 4.51 -21.73 40.55
N VAL A 237 4.59 -22.34 39.36
CA VAL A 237 4.44 -23.79 39.20
C VAL A 237 5.52 -24.56 39.98
N GLN A 238 6.77 -24.10 39.94
CA GLN A 238 7.86 -24.70 40.72
C GLN A 238 7.63 -24.58 42.24
N SER A 239 7.14 -23.44 42.71
CA SER A 239 6.79 -23.22 44.11
C SER A 239 5.68 -24.17 44.58
N ILE A 240 4.62 -24.31 43.77
CA ILE A 240 3.54 -25.27 44.03
C ILE A 240 4.07 -26.70 44.08
N ALA A 241 4.90 -27.09 43.12
CA ALA A 241 5.51 -28.42 43.09
C ALA A 241 6.38 -28.70 44.33
N ALA A 242 7.15 -27.71 44.79
CA ALA A 242 7.96 -27.82 46.00
C ALA A 242 7.08 -27.98 47.26
N ALA A 243 6.00 -27.18 47.38
CA ALA A 243 5.06 -27.29 48.49
C ALA A 243 4.39 -28.67 48.53
N LEU A 244 3.97 -29.20 47.38
CA LEU A 244 3.39 -30.54 47.27
C LEU A 244 4.38 -31.64 47.68
N ASN A 245 5.64 -31.54 47.24
CA ASN A 245 6.68 -32.49 47.65
C ASN A 245 6.92 -32.46 49.16
N ASN A 246 6.94 -31.27 49.77
CA ASN A 246 7.09 -31.14 51.22
C ASN A 246 5.92 -31.80 51.98
N ILE A 247 4.69 -31.60 51.51
CA ILE A 247 3.50 -32.26 52.09
C ILE A 247 3.59 -33.78 51.93
N ALA A 248 3.95 -34.27 50.74
CA ALA A 248 4.08 -35.70 50.47
C ALA A 248 5.13 -36.34 51.40
N ASN A 249 6.29 -35.69 51.59
CA ASN A 249 7.33 -36.16 52.50
C ASN A 249 6.85 -36.16 53.96
N ALA A 250 6.13 -35.13 54.41
CA ALA A 250 5.57 -35.08 55.76
C ALA A 250 4.56 -36.22 56.01
N LEU A 251 3.72 -36.54 55.03
CA LEU A 251 2.79 -37.67 55.10
C LEU A 251 3.50 -39.03 55.14
N LEU A 252 4.62 -39.18 54.42
CA LEU A 252 5.43 -40.41 54.48
C LEU A 252 6.09 -40.60 55.86
N THR A 253 6.48 -39.52 56.53
CA THR A 253 7.06 -39.57 57.88
C THR A 253 6.04 -39.84 58.99
N LEU A 254 4.74 -39.68 58.72
CA LEU A 254 3.65 -39.89 59.67
C LEU A 254 3.06 -41.31 59.63
N LYS A 255 3.61 -42.20 58.81
CA LYS A 255 3.17 -43.61 58.73
C LYS A 255 3.97 -44.45 59.75
N PRO A 256 3.34 -44.95 60.83
CA PRO A 256 4.00 -45.80 61.82
C PRO A 256 4.36 -47.19 61.28
#